data_AF-A0A6A9QCK5-F1
#
_entry.id   AF-A0A6A9QCK5-F1
#
_cell.length_a   1.000
_cell.length_b   1.000
_cell.length_c   1.000
_cell.angle_alpha   90.00
_cell.angle_beta   90.00
_cell.angle_gamma   90.00
#
_symmetry.space_group_name_H-M   'P 1'
#
loop_
_entity.id
_entity.type
_entity.pdbx_description
1 polymer ?
#
loop_
_entity_poly.entity_id
_entity_poly.type
_entity_poly.pdbx_seq_one_letter_code
_entity_poly.pdbx_strand_id
1 'polypeptide(L)'
;MVEINKFIYPKYSKDVEEELKSAGIYYAYSFGKVSLGKVNVIGKGKTGIVVYIGEGKVVKIRRTDSPKNSLELEAKIQEISYPSAPKVFDYGVNYIIMEYVNGNHLTRYNLRYLEDLLIRAKYLEDVHVQHEEISRPWKNVLVTQARTYIIDYDSASIKEKPLNVTKILSAFGFYQLGEKYKRNEIGFEEIINFIKELRSS
;
A
#
# COMPACT_ATOMS: atom_id res chain seq x y z
N MET A 1 20.17 8.73 -13.08
CA MET A 1 19.31 9.50 -12.15
C MET A 1 18.85 10.77 -12.85
N VAL A 2 17.74 11.37 -12.43
CA VAL A 2 17.13 12.57 -13.01
C VAL A 2 16.76 13.52 -11.88
N GLU A 3 16.84 14.84 -12.10
CA GLU A 3 16.42 15.85 -11.12
C GLU A 3 14.97 15.63 -10.66
N ILE A 4 14.71 15.85 -9.37
CA ILE A 4 13.40 15.60 -8.77
C ILE A 4 12.28 16.43 -9.41
N ASN A 5 12.60 17.64 -9.88
CA ASN A 5 11.64 18.54 -10.54
C ASN A 5 10.98 17.92 -11.78
N LYS A 6 11.63 16.96 -12.45
CA LYS A 6 11.09 16.27 -13.64
C LYS A 6 10.00 15.28 -13.29
N PHE A 7 9.88 14.91 -12.02
CA PHE A 7 8.86 14.00 -11.51
C PHE A 7 7.64 14.75 -10.95
N ILE A 8 7.70 16.07 -10.78
CA ILE A 8 6.53 16.85 -10.32
C ILE A 8 5.47 16.87 -11.43
N TYR A 9 4.29 16.32 -11.12
CA TYR A 9 3.27 15.95 -12.11
C TYR A 9 1.85 16.38 -11.66
N PRO A 10 0.94 16.73 -12.59
CA PRO A 10 1.16 16.90 -14.04
C PRO A 10 1.79 18.23 -14.42
N LYS A 11 1.77 19.22 -13.53
CA LYS A 11 2.39 20.52 -13.74
C LYS A 11 3.46 20.73 -12.68
N TYR A 12 4.53 21.41 -13.04
CA TYR A 12 5.55 21.80 -12.08
C TYR A 12 4.95 22.68 -10.97
N SER A 13 5.43 22.51 -9.74
CA SER A 13 5.10 23.33 -8.57
C SER A 13 6.40 23.57 -7.81
N LYS A 14 6.70 24.84 -7.56
CA LYS A 14 7.89 25.26 -6.81
C LYS A 14 7.83 24.80 -5.35
N ASP A 15 6.66 24.94 -4.71
CA ASP A 15 6.46 24.54 -3.31
C ASP A 15 6.73 23.04 -3.10
N VAL A 16 6.27 22.20 -4.04
CA VAL A 16 6.53 20.75 -4.01
C VAL A 16 8.04 20.47 -4.16
N GLU A 17 8.73 21.17 -5.06
CA GLU A 17 10.18 21.00 -5.25
C GLU A 17 10.97 21.41 -4.00
N GLU A 18 10.64 22.57 -3.42
CA GLU A 18 11.32 23.11 -2.24
C GLU A 18 11.14 22.21 -1.03
N GLU A 19 9.94 21.65 -0.83
CA GLU A 19 9.70 20.67 0.25
C GLU A 19 10.51 19.39 0.02
N LEU A 20 10.50 18.82 -1.19
CA LEU A 20 11.27 17.62 -1.52
C LEU A 20 12.77 17.83 -1.29
N LYS A 21 13.32 18.97 -1.72
CA LYS A 21 14.73 19.33 -1.51
C LYS A 21 15.06 19.52 -0.04
N SER A 22 14.17 20.15 0.73
CA SER A 22 14.32 20.31 2.18
C SER A 22 14.35 18.96 2.92
N ALA A 23 13.63 17.97 2.40
CA ALA A 23 13.67 16.57 2.84
C ALA A 23 14.88 15.78 2.29
N GLY A 24 15.82 16.44 1.60
CA GLY A 24 17.02 15.80 1.05
C GLY A 24 16.82 15.06 -0.28
N ILE A 25 15.67 15.21 -0.94
CA ILE A 25 15.32 14.50 -2.18
C ILE A 25 15.61 15.38 -3.39
N TYR A 26 16.84 15.29 -3.92
CA TYR A 26 17.27 16.08 -5.08
C TYR A 26 17.12 15.36 -6.42
N TYR A 27 17.19 14.03 -6.40
CA TYR A 27 17.19 13.18 -7.58
C TYR A 27 16.38 11.92 -7.36
N ALA A 28 15.85 11.36 -8.44
CA ALA A 28 15.23 10.05 -8.45
C ALA A 28 15.64 9.25 -9.70
N TYR A 29 15.41 7.95 -9.67
CA TYR A 29 15.65 7.06 -10.81
C TYR A 29 14.43 7.08 -11.73
N SER A 30 14.65 7.37 -13.01
CA SER A 30 13.63 7.23 -14.05
C SER A 30 13.54 5.77 -14.47
N PHE A 31 12.71 4.99 -13.79
CA PHE A 31 12.50 3.57 -14.04
C PHE A 31 11.11 3.15 -13.52
N GLY A 32 10.64 1.99 -13.98
CA GLY A 32 9.29 1.50 -13.69
C GLY A 32 8.43 1.42 -14.94
N LYS A 33 7.22 0.88 -14.79
CA LYS A 33 6.35 0.51 -15.93
C LYS A 33 5.48 1.66 -16.44
N VAL A 34 5.40 2.77 -15.69
CA VAL A 34 4.53 3.89 -16.02
C VAL A 34 5.34 5.03 -16.63
N SER A 35 5.10 5.35 -17.90
CA SER A 35 5.70 6.52 -18.54
C SER A 35 4.87 7.78 -18.30
N LEU A 36 5.51 8.86 -17.88
CA LEU A 36 4.95 10.22 -17.78
C LEU A 36 5.47 11.11 -18.92
N GLY A 37 5.86 10.51 -20.05
CA GLY A 37 6.49 11.18 -21.18
C GLY A 37 8.00 11.22 -21.02
N LYS A 38 8.53 12.19 -20.25
CA LYS A 38 9.99 12.41 -20.13
C LYS A 38 10.68 11.50 -19.11
N VAL A 39 9.92 10.92 -18.19
CA VAL A 39 10.41 10.05 -17.11
C VAL A 39 9.51 8.83 -16.96
N ASN A 40 10.09 7.75 -16.45
CA ASN A 40 9.37 6.55 -16.03
C ASN A 40 9.32 6.49 -14.51
N VAL A 41 8.19 6.03 -13.98
CA VAL A 41 7.91 5.93 -12.55
C VAL A 41 7.41 4.53 -12.20
N ILE A 42 7.53 4.14 -10.93
CA ILE A 42 7.09 2.83 -10.43
C ILE A 42 5.58 2.73 -10.49
N GLY A 43 4.89 3.78 -10.02
CA GLY A 43 3.45 3.82 -9.92
C GLY A 43 2.90 5.23 -10.08
N LYS A 44 1.65 5.31 -10.52
CA LYS A 44 0.88 6.54 -10.61
C LYS A 44 -0.52 6.26 -10.09
N GLY A 45 -0.88 6.93 -9.00
CA GLY A 45 -2.21 6.88 -8.42
C GLY A 45 -2.99 8.18 -8.66
N LYS A 46 -4.13 8.27 -7.97
CA LYS A 46 -4.98 9.46 -7.97
C LYS A 46 -4.30 10.65 -7.28
N THR A 47 -3.60 10.41 -6.18
CA THR A 47 -3.05 11.47 -5.32
C THR A 47 -1.56 11.66 -5.43
N GLY A 48 -0.83 10.69 -5.98
CA GLY A 48 0.62 10.74 -6.08
C GLY A 48 1.21 9.92 -7.21
N ILE A 49 2.50 10.12 -7.46
CA ILE A 49 3.36 9.22 -8.24
C ILE A 49 4.42 8.62 -7.32
N VAL A 50 4.95 7.44 -7.64
CA VAL A 50 5.96 6.75 -6.82
C VAL A 50 7.24 6.56 -7.63
N VAL A 51 8.36 7.01 -7.08
CA VAL A 51 9.68 6.97 -7.73
C VAL A 51 10.73 6.42 -6.77
N TYR A 52 11.74 5.72 -7.29
CA TYR A 52 12.85 5.22 -6.46
C TYR A 52 13.91 6.29 -6.27
N ILE A 53 14.41 6.39 -5.04
CA ILE A 53 15.42 7.38 -4.64
C ILE A 53 16.75 6.74 -4.24
N GLY A 54 16.86 5.41 -4.32
CA GLY A 54 18.06 4.67 -3.92
C GLY A 54 17.90 3.92 -2.59
N GLU A 55 18.88 3.09 -2.25
CA GLU A 55 19.00 2.44 -0.93
C GLU A 55 17.73 1.69 -0.45
N GLY A 56 16.98 1.07 -1.36
CA GLY A 56 15.75 0.38 -1.00
C GLY A 56 14.62 1.32 -0.56
N LYS A 57 14.63 2.58 -0.98
CA LYS A 57 13.59 3.59 -0.68
C LYS A 57 12.92 4.11 -1.94
N VAL A 58 11.62 4.37 -1.82
CA VAL A 58 10.83 5.14 -2.78
C VAL A 58 10.30 6.40 -2.11
N VAL A 59 9.99 7.41 -2.92
CA VAL A 59 9.16 8.53 -2.50
C VAL A 59 7.85 8.52 -3.30
N LYS A 60 6.73 8.61 -2.58
CA LYS A 60 5.45 9.02 -3.17
C LYS A 60 5.42 10.54 -3.19
N ILE A 61 5.31 11.15 -4.36
CA ILE A 61 5.21 12.61 -4.54
C ILE A 61 3.76 12.94 -4.84
N ARG A 62 3.17 13.88 -4.10
CA ARG A 62 1.80 14.35 -4.32
C ARG A 62 1.69 14.97 -5.70
N ARG A 63 0.64 14.60 -6.43
CA ARG A 63 0.34 15.23 -7.71
C ARG A 63 -0.20 16.64 -7.47
N THR A 64 0.18 17.57 -8.33
CA THR A 64 -0.28 18.97 -8.23
C THR A 64 -1.76 19.12 -8.55
N ASP A 65 -2.38 18.14 -9.23
CA ASP A 65 -3.81 18.03 -9.47
C ASP A 65 -4.53 17.09 -8.50
N SER A 66 -3.87 16.67 -7.43
CA SER A 66 -4.47 15.82 -6.40
C SER A 66 -5.64 16.56 -5.72
N PRO A 67 -6.78 15.89 -5.47
CA PRO A 67 -7.86 16.46 -4.66
C PRO A 67 -7.52 16.50 -3.16
N LYS A 68 -6.39 15.91 -2.76
CA LYS A 68 -5.87 15.97 -1.39
C LYS A 68 -4.84 17.09 -1.29
N ASN A 69 -4.93 17.88 -0.22
CA ASN A 69 -4.02 18.98 0.06
C ASN A 69 -2.74 18.55 0.80
N SER A 70 -2.74 17.37 1.44
CA SER A 70 -1.59 16.82 2.17
C SER A 70 -1.58 15.28 2.07
N LEU A 71 -0.39 14.68 2.09
CA LEU A 71 -0.16 13.23 2.19
C LEU A 71 0.08 12.75 3.64
N GLU A 72 0.15 13.64 4.62
CA GLU A 72 0.51 13.28 6.00
C GLU A 72 -0.49 12.32 6.65
N LEU A 73 -1.79 12.45 6.35
CA LEU A 73 -2.80 11.53 6.88
C LEU A 73 -2.59 10.11 6.34
N GLU A 74 -2.32 9.99 5.03
CA GLU A 74 -1.99 8.69 4.42
C GLU A 74 -0.74 8.10 5.07
N ALA A 75 0.31 8.90 5.23
CA ALA A 75 1.56 8.48 5.84
C ALA A 75 1.36 7.98 7.29
N LYS A 76 0.60 8.72 8.11
CA LYS A 76 0.28 8.33 9.49
C LYS A 76 -0.47 7.01 9.57
N ILE A 77 -1.48 6.82 8.71
CA ILE A 77 -2.22 5.56 8.67
C ILE A 77 -1.31 4.41 8.21
N GLN A 78 -0.44 4.67 7.24
CA GLN A 78 0.54 3.70 6.76
C GLN A 78 1.56 3.32 7.85
N GLU A 79 2.04 4.29 8.65
CA GLU A 79 2.93 4.05 9.80
C GLU A 79 2.29 3.12 10.82
N ILE A 80 1.05 3.42 11.25
CA ILE A 80 0.28 2.57 12.18
C ILE A 80 0.07 1.17 11.61
N SER A 81 -0.02 1.08 10.29
CA SER A 81 -0.24 -0.18 9.56
C SER A 81 1.02 -1.03 9.41
N TYR A 82 2.21 -0.57 9.80
CA TYR A 82 3.42 -1.39 9.83
C TYR A 82 3.31 -2.44 10.97
N PRO A 83 3.53 -3.75 10.73
CA PRO A 83 4.34 -4.25 9.63
C PRO A 83 3.55 -4.67 8.40
N SER A 84 2.23 -4.54 8.32
CA SER A 84 1.43 -4.92 7.13
C SER A 84 1.66 -4.03 5.91
N ALA A 85 2.03 -2.76 6.13
CA ALA A 85 2.41 -1.80 5.11
C ALA A 85 3.93 -1.73 4.88
N PRO A 86 4.40 -1.17 3.74
CA PRO A 86 5.79 -0.73 3.60
C PRO A 86 6.16 0.26 4.70
N LYS A 87 7.36 0.12 5.28
CA LYS A 87 7.84 1.02 6.33
C LYS A 87 7.93 2.46 5.83
N VAL A 88 7.32 3.40 6.55
CA VAL A 88 7.51 4.84 6.32
C VAL A 88 8.78 5.29 7.03
N PHE A 89 9.57 6.14 6.37
CA PHE A 89 10.81 6.70 6.92
C PHE A 89 10.67 8.18 7.26
N ASP A 90 9.95 8.93 6.43
CA ASP A 90 9.71 10.36 6.60
C ASP A 90 8.53 10.78 5.71
N TYR A 91 7.87 11.89 6.01
CA TYR A 91 6.79 12.42 5.19
C TYR A 91 6.54 13.90 5.46
N GLY A 92 5.88 14.54 4.49
CA GLY A 92 5.40 15.90 4.60
C GLY A 92 4.09 16.08 3.85
N VAL A 93 3.76 17.33 3.56
CA VAL A 93 2.54 17.70 2.85
C VAL A 93 2.54 17.09 1.45
N ASN A 94 3.66 17.16 0.73
CA ASN A 94 3.74 16.71 -0.66
C ASN A 94 4.50 15.40 -0.87
N TYR A 95 4.96 14.71 0.18
CA TYR A 95 5.73 13.50 -0.01
C TYR A 95 5.59 12.45 1.10
N ILE A 96 5.88 11.20 0.77
CA ILE A 96 6.08 10.09 1.71
C ILE A 96 7.31 9.31 1.27
N ILE A 97 8.37 9.26 2.09
CA ILE A 97 9.52 8.37 1.91
C ILE A 97 9.19 7.04 2.58
N MET A 98 9.26 5.95 1.83
CA MET A 98 8.91 4.62 2.32
C MET A 98 9.77 3.51 1.71
N GLU A 99 9.70 2.33 2.30
CA GLU A 99 10.34 1.11 1.83
C GLU A 99 9.98 0.81 0.38
N TYR A 100 11.01 0.56 -0.43
CA TYR A 100 10.84 0.01 -1.75
C TYR A 100 10.56 -1.50 -1.66
N VAL A 101 9.30 -1.87 -1.86
CA VAL A 101 8.93 -3.28 -1.98
C VAL A 101 9.26 -3.76 -3.40
N ASN A 102 10.38 -4.47 -3.55
CA ASN A 102 10.73 -5.18 -4.78
C ASN A 102 9.90 -6.47 -4.91
N GLY A 103 8.61 -6.29 -5.18
CA GLY A 103 7.63 -7.36 -5.29
C GLY A 103 6.77 -7.21 -6.54
N ASN A 104 5.97 -8.25 -6.80
CA ASN A 104 4.96 -8.21 -7.85
C ASN A 104 3.58 -8.00 -7.22
N HIS A 105 2.63 -7.47 -7.98
CA HIS A 105 1.24 -7.50 -7.54
C HIS A 105 0.77 -8.94 -7.32
N LEU A 106 -0.01 -9.15 -6.27
CA LEU A 106 -0.67 -10.42 -6.00
C LEU A 106 -1.49 -10.86 -7.22
N THR A 107 -1.26 -12.07 -7.70
CA THR A 107 -2.03 -12.64 -8.80
C THR A 107 -3.41 -13.09 -8.31
N ARG A 108 -4.44 -12.90 -9.15
CA ARG A 108 -5.79 -13.41 -8.86
C ARG A 108 -5.73 -14.93 -8.62
N TYR A 109 -6.53 -15.39 -7.67
CA TYR A 109 -6.66 -16.81 -7.30
C TYR A 109 -5.38 -17.49 -6.78
N ASN A 110 -4.32 -16.73 -6.50
CA ASN A 110 -3.10 -17.30 -5.91
C ASN A 110 -3.24 -17.45 -4.40
N LEU A 111 -3.53 -18.67 -3.94
CA LEU A 111 -3.69 -19.01 -2.53
C LEU A 111 -2.37 -19.07 -1.75
N ARG A 112 -1.21 -19.11 -2.44
CA ARG A 112 0.11 -19.23 -1.79
C ARG A 112 0.34 -18.20 -0.70
N TYR A 113 -0.14 -16.98 -0.93
CA TYR A 113 0.07 -15.84 -0.05
C TYR A 113 -1.17 -15.49 0.80
N LEU A 114 -2.25 -16.28 0.69
CA LEU A 114 -3.52 -15.96 1.36
C LEU A 114 -3.37 -15.98 2.88
N GLU A 115 -2.65 -16.96 3.43
CA GLU A 115 -2.39 -17.06 4.86
C GLU A 115 -1.68 -15.80 5.40
N ASP A 116 -0.54 -15.42 4.80
CA ASP A 116 0.20 -14.23 5.21
C ASP A 116 -0.64 -12.96 5.01
N LEU A 117 -1.39 -12.85 3.91
CA LEU A 117 -2.26 -11.71 3.66
C LEU A 117 -3.37 -11.58 4.72
N LEU A 118 -3.97 -12.70 5.14
CA LEU A 118 -4.97 -12.70 6.21
C LEU A 118 -4.35 -12.26 7.55
N ILE A 119 -3.11 -12.68 7.84
CA ILE A 119 -2.36 -12.20 9.01
C ILE A 119 -2.13 -10.68 8.91
N ARG A 120 -1.75 -10.16 7.74
CA ARG A 120 -1.58 -8.71 7.52
C ARG A 120 -2.89 -7.96 7.71
N ALA A 121 -3.99 -8.51 7.19
CA ALA A 121 -5.32 -7.92 7.31
C ALA A 121 -5.81 -7.90 8.75
N LYS A 122 -5.57 -8.99 9.49
CA LYS A 122 -5.90 -9.09 10.91
C LYS A 122 -5.12 -8.06 11.73
N TYR A 123 -3.83 -7.89 11.44
CA TYR A 123 -3.03 -6.84 12.07
C TYR A 123 -3.66 -5.45 11.84
N LEU A 124 -4.10 -5.13 10.61
CA LEU A 124 -4.80 -3.86 10.35
C LEU A 124 -6.06 -3.72 11.18
N GLU A 125 -6.84 -4.79 11.37
CA GLU A 125 -8.01 -4.77 12.26
C GLU A 125 -7.62 -4.49 13.72
N ASP A 126 -6.53 -5.11 14.22
CA ASP A 126 -6.02 -4.91 15.58
C ASP A 126 -5.56 -3.48 15.86
N VAL A 127 -5.00 -2.81 14.85
CA VAL A 127 -4.62 -1.39 14.94
C VAL A 127 -5.74 -0.45 14.47
N HIS A 128 -6.97 -0.94 14.36
CA HIS A 128 -8.17 -0.17 14.02
C HIS A 128 -8.13 0.49 12.63
N VAL A 129 -7.34 -0.01 11.70
CA VAL A 129 -7.22 0.53 10.33
C VAL A 129 -8.13 -0.22 9.38
N GLN A 130 -9.00 0.48 8.67
CA GLN A 130 -9.75 0.00 7.52
C GLN A 130 -9.11 0.53 6.24
N HIS A 131 -8.57 -0.36 5.39
CA HIS A 131 -7.92 0.05 4.13
C HIS A 131 -8.88 0.62 3.06
N GLU A 132 -10.18 0.30 3.18
CA GLU A 132 -11.25 0.54 2.20
C GLU A 132 -11.15 -0.19 0.86
N GLU A 133 -10.00 -0.21 0.20
CA GLU A 133 -9.83 -0.81 -1.14
C GLU A 133 -9.30 -2.26 -1.18
N ILE A 134 -9.10 -2.90 -0.03
CA ILE A 134 -8.53 -4.25 0.04
C ILE A 134 -9.45 -5.37 -0.50
N SER A 135 -10.69 -5.04 -0.89
CA SER A 135 -11.60 -5.95 -1.59
C SER A 135 -11.11 -6.33 -3.01
N ARG A 136 -10.10 -5.63 -3.52
CA ARG A 136 -9.40 -5.96 -4.78
C ARG A 136 -7.91 -6.18 -4.50
N PRO A 137 -7.53 -7.23 -3.75
CA PRO A 137 -6.18 -7.37 -3.22
C PRO A 137 -5.10 -7.45 -4.31
N TRP A 138 -5.42 -7.96 -5.51
CA TRP A 138 -4.54 -7.94 -6.68
C TRP A 138 -4.10 -6.56 -7.17
N LYS A 139 -4.77 -5.47 -6.75
CA LYS A 139 -4.33 -4.09 -7.03
C LYS A 139 -3.47 -3.53 -5.91
N ASN A 140 -3.80 -3.85 -4.66
CA ASN A 140 -3.29 -3.16 -3.48
C ASN A 140 -2.45 -4.07 -2.57
N VAL A 141 -2.04 -5.24 -3.05
CA VAL A 141 -1.12 -6.15 -2.38
C VAL A 141 0.06 -6.44 -3.29
N LEU A 142 1.25 -6.17 -2.77
CA LEU A 142 2.51 -6.63 -3.33
C LEU A 142 2.95 -7.91 -2.62
N VAL A 143 3.55 -8.83 -3.36
CA VAL A 143 4.10 -10.07 -2.85
C VAL A 143 5.59 -10.14 -3.18
N THR A 144 6.36 -10.47 -2.15
CA THR A 144 7.78 -10.84 -2.24
C THR A 144 7.92 -12.34 -2.01
N GLN A 145 9.13 -12.88 -2.09
CA GLN A 145 9.37 -14.28 -1.73
C GLN A 145 9.06 -14.56 -0.25
N ALA A 146 9.21 -13.56 0.62
CA ALA A 146 9.08 -13.72 2.06
C ALA A 146 7.65 -13.49 2.57
N ARG A 147 6.97 -12.45 2.09
CA ARG A 147 5.70 -11.98 2.64
C ARG A 147 4.94 -11.04 1.71
N THR A 148 3.70 -10.74 2.10
CA THR A 148 2.83 -9.74 1.48
C THR A 148 3.00 -8.37 2.11
N TYR A 149 2.70 -7.34 1.33
CA TYR A 149 2.65 -5.94 1.72
C TYR A 149 1.36 -5.33 1.18
N ILE A 150 0.57 -4.73 2.07
CA ILE A 150 -0.62 -3.98 1.69
C ILE A 150 -0.18 -2.54 1.38
N ILE A 151 -0.61 -2.00 0.24
CA ILE A 151 -0.18 -0.69 -0.28
C ILE A 151 -1.39 0.18 -0.63
N ASP A 152 -1.16 1.49 -0.77
CA ASP A 152 -2.15 2.51 -1.13
C ASP A 152 -3.17 2.81 0.00
N TYR A 153 -2.73 3.60 0.99
CA TYR A 153 -3.52 3.97 2.16
C TYR A 153 -4.29 5.29 1.98
N ASP A 154 -4.37 5.84 0.76
CA ASP A 154 -5.03 7.13 0.48
C ASP A 154 -6.53 7.15 0.86
N SER A 155 -7.19 6.00 0.75
CA SER A 155 -8.58 5.80 1.14
C SER A 155 -8.78 5.23 2.54
N ALA A 156 -7.69 4.91 3.24
CA ALA A 156 -7.78 4.22 4.52
C ALA A 156 -8.33 5.13 5.62
N SER A 157 -8.93 4.52 6.65
CA SER A 157 -9.55 5.22 7.78
C SER A 157 -9.38 4.45 9.08
N ILE A 158 -9.55 5.13 10.20
CA ILE A 158 -9.63 4.48 11.52
C ILE A 158 -11.08 4.09 11.80
N LYS A 159 -11.31 2.83 12.20
CA LYS A 159 -12.63 2.29 12.55
C LYS A 159 -12.52 1.40 13.78
N GLU A 160 -13.51 1.48 14.66
CA GLU A 160 -13.61 0.60 15.84
C GLU A 160 -13.63 -0.88 15.44
N LYS A 161 -14.30 -1.22 14.33
CA LYS A 161 -14.43 -2.60 13.83
C LYS A 161 -14.13 -2.66 12.32
N PRO A 162 -12.85 -2.65 11.92
CA PRO A 162 -12.48 -2.84 10.53
C PRO A 162 -12.80 -4.28 10.07
N LEU A 163 -13.03 -4.45 8.78
CA LEU A 163 -13.45 -5.72 8.16
C LEU A 163 -12.50 -6.14 7.03
N ASN A 164 -11.19 -5.98 7.24
CA ASN A 164 -10.19 -6.29 6.22
C ASN A 164 -10.11 -7.80 5.94
N VAL A 165 -10.15 -8.64 6.97
CA VAL A 165 -10.14 -10.11 6.86
C VAL A 165 -11.38 -10.57 6.09
N THR A 166 -12.57 -10.09 6.47
CA THR A 166 -13.82 -10.39 5.75
C THR A 166 -13.75 -9.98 4.27
N LYS A 167 -13.23 -8.78 3.97
CA LYS A 167 -13.06 -8.29 2.60
C LYS A 167 -12.11 -9.18 1.77
N ILE A 168 -11.03 -9.67 2.37
CA ILE A 168 -10.08 -10.56 1.70
C ILE A 168 -10.68 -11.94 1.49
N LEU A 169 -11.31 -12.53 2.51
CA LEU A 169 -12.00 -13.82 2.37
C LEU A 169 -13.04 -13.78 1.24
N SER A 170 -13.83 -12.72 1.19
CA SER A 170 -14.81 -12.50 0.13
C SER A 170 -14.14 -12.38 -1.25
N ALA A 171 -13.01 -11.68 -1.36
CA ALA A 171 -12.27 -11.56 -2.62
C ALA A 171 -11.78 -12.92 -3.13
N PHE A 172 -11.43 -13.83 -2.23
CA PHE A 172 -10.98 -15.19 -2.57
C PHE A 172 -12.11 -16.22 -2.68
N GLY A 173 -13.39 -15.80 -2.58
CA GLY A 173 -14.54 -16.69 -2.74
C GLY A 173 -15.01 -17.38 -1.44
N PHE A 174 -14.38 -17.10 -0.31
CA PHE A 174 -14.74 -17.64 1.01
C PHE A 174 -15.81 -16.80 1.71
N TYR A 175 -16.89 -16.46 1.00
CA TYR A 175 -17.93 -15.55 1.50
C TYR A 175 -18.56 -16.03 2.81
N GLN A 176 -18.90 -17.31 2.90
CA GLN A 176 -19.50 -17.89 4.10
C GLN A 176 -18.56 -17.80 5.30
N LEU A 177 -17.26 -18.04 5.09
CA LEU A 177 -16.24 -17.94 6.14
C LEU A 177 -16.09 -16.48 6.62
N GLY A 178 -16.08 -15.53 5.67
CA GLY A 178 -16.02 -14.10 5.97
C GLY A 178 -17.24 -13.59 6.76
N GLU A 179 -18.44 -14.09 6.47
CA GLU A 179 -19.66 -13.77 7.22
C GLU A 179 -19.63 -14.34 8.63
N LYS A 180 -19.21 -15.61 8.80
CA LYS A 180 -19.04 -16.22 10.13
C LYS A 180 -18.04 -15.45 10.99
N TYR A 181 -16.89 -15.08 10.42
CA TYR A 181 -15.88 -14.27 11.11
C TYR A 181 -16.44 -12.92 11.56
N LYS A 182 -17.12 -12.21 10.65
CA LYS A 182 -17.75 -10.91 10.93
C LYS A 182 -18.78 -10.98 12.07
N ARG A 183 -19.47 -12.12 12.21
CA ARG A 183 -20.47 -12.38 13.27
C ARG A 183 -19.86 -12.93 14.56
N ASN A 184 -18.54 -13.11 14.62
CA ASN A 184 -17.82 -13.78 15.71
C ASN A 184 -18.29 -15.22 15.96
N GLU A 185 -18.78 -15.91 14.92
CA GLU A 185 -19.17 -17.32 14.97
C GLU A 185 -17.95 -18.25 14.85
N ILE A 186 -16.83 -17.74 14.32
CA ILE A 186 -15.54 -18.42 14.22
C ILE A 186 -14.41 -17.43 14.55
N GLY A 187 -13.35 -17.93 15.17
CA GLY A 187 -12.13 -17.18 15.45
C GLY A 187 -11.20 -17.05 14.24
N PHE A 188 -10.25 -16.12 14.33
CA PHE A 188 -9.23 -15.93 13.29
C PHE A 188 -8.32 -17.17 13.13
N GLU A 189 -8.00 -17.86 14.23
CA GLU A 189 -7.17 -19.07 14.20
C GLU A 189 -7.84 -20.22 13.42
N GLU A 190 -9.16 -20.39 13.57
CA GLU A 190 -9.93 -21.39 12.81
C GLU A 190 -9.87 -21.11 11.30
N ILE A 191 -9.94 -19.84 10.91
CA ILE A 191 -9.79 -19.42 9.51
C ILE A 191 -8.40 -19.79 8.99
N ILE A 192 -7.35 -19.51 9.75
CA ILE A 192 -5.98 -19.82 9.33
C ILE A 192 -5.78 -21.34 9.19
N ASN A 193 -6.31 -22.15 10.10
CA ASN A 193 -6.22 -23.61 10.01
C ASN A 193 -6.93 -24.13 8.75
N PHE A 194 -8.15 -23.65 8.48
CA PHE A 194 -8.87 -23.99 7.25
C PHE A 194 -8.08 -23.65 5.98
N ILE A 195 -7.46 -22.47 5.92
CA ILE A 195 -6.63 -22.06 4.77
C ILE A 195 -5.37 -22.94 4.62
N LYS A 196 -4.76 -23.38 5.72
CA LYS A 196 -3.60 -24.29 5.70
C LYS A 196 -3.96 -25.68 5.16
N GLU A 197 -5.09 -26.22 5.57
CA GLU A 197 -5.60 -27.52 5.08
C GLU A 197 -5.86 -27.49 3.57
N LEU A 198 -6.47 -26.41 3.07
CA LEU A 198 -6.73 -26.21 1.64
C LEU A 198 -5.46 -26.18 0.78
N ARG A 199 -4.33 -25.73 1.34
CA ARG A 199 -3.04 -25.66 0.63
C ARG A 199 -2.26 -26.97 0.66
N SER A 200 -2.64 -27.88 1.55
CA SER A 200 -2.01 -29.19 1.74
C SER A 200 -2.73 -30.30 0.97
N SER A 201 -3.87 -29.98 0.36
CA SER A 201 -4.70 -30.84 -0.49
C SER A 201 -4.41 -30.59 -1.96
#